data_AF-A0A952Z5K4-F1
#
_entry.id   AF-A0A952Z5K4-F1
#
_cell.length_a   1.000
_cell.length_b   1.000
_cell.length_c   1.000
_cell.angle_alpha   90.00
_cell.angle_beta   90.00
_cell.angle_gamma   90.00
#
_symmetry.space_group_name_H-M   'P 1'
#
loop_
_entity.id
_entity.type
_entity.pdbx_description
1 polymer ?
#
loop_
_entity_poly.entity_id
_entity_poly.type
_entity_poly.pdbx_seq_one_letter_code
_entity_poly.pdbx_strand_id
1 'polypeptide(L)'
;MKNIYPGFLFGLAFWVLAANAGVFEFADESNGIDVIAHPPGYNGQGGELVVTVGIAPLSPFAVDMEVSVRNAINTWNQQVPTLGNVRFDEAMVPRHMFDFESVVLHELGHCIGLGHPNLASESGLGGDDKNFTRTTRGNNNRFDLNRGADGVIGSGDDRRGDDVNLHWFNKESNNPFVLPEIIDRTTYSQDLADLPPGHLFAANADRGFSLLLGLPESEAVMQQGIFSGEARRTLVADDIATLRIAMSGLDGLQDTADDYAPVLQYVGFTEDADIVVDFDDTITFSACRITGSFLSRRDNHIVIQAGRILFNSGFAWFFNPELTPFASDQPIVSIWMNNQSGSGIELQSVALLSLTVALMPGQHAGRQADYWVKAVTPFGDYWLNEQLQFVRSDTPIRVYGGPLIDLPVMTIFESAAFNLPVGDYTITFAVDDPDQRYDQTYQSSVSFTIVP
;
A
#
# COMPACT_ATOMS: atom_id res chain seq x y z
N MET A 1 16.84 33.26 -32.80
CA MET A 1 15.88 33.94 -31.91
C MET A 1 14.52 33.99 -32.60
N LYS A 2 13.68 32.98 -32.35
CA LYS A 2 12.26 32.95 -32.75
C LYS A 2 11.48 32.42 -31.55
N ASN A 3 10.50 33.22 -31.14
CA ASN A 3 9.65 33.00 -29.98
C ASN A 3 8.85 31.69 -30.14
N ILE A 4 8.88 30.86 -29.10
CA ILE A 4 7.99 29.72 -28.92
C ILE A 4 6.79 30.21 -28.11
N TYR A 5 5.59 29.90 -28.58
CA TYR A 5 4.32 30.22 -27.93
C TYR A 5 4.13 29.37 -26.64
N PRO A 6 3.45 29.90 -25.60
CA PRO A 6 3.12 29.11 -24.43
C PRO A 6 1.94 28.20 -24.78
N GLY A 7 2.19 26.89 -24.82
CA GLY A 7 1.13 25.90 -24.75
C GLY A 7 0.48 25.95 -23.37
N PHE A 8 -0.84 26.00 -23.35
CA PHE A 8 -1.66 25.86 -22.13
C PHE A 8 -1.27 24.56 -21.40
N LEU A 9 -0.61 24.70 -20.25
CA LEU A 9 -0.46 23.61 -19.28
C LEU A 9 -1.66 23.65 -18.34
N PHE A 10 -2.46 22.59 -18.35
CA PHE A 10 -3.16 22.17 -17.14
C PHE A 10 -2.08 21.78 -16.13
N GLY A 11 -1.83 22.61 -15.14
CA GLY A 11 -1.00 22.25 -13.99
C GLY A 11 -1.75 21.23 -13.15
N LEU A 12 -1.51 19.94 -13.41
CA LEU A 12 -1.71 18.90 -12.40
C LEU A 12 -0.55 19.04 -11.41
N ALA A 13 -0.80 19.76 -10.32
CA ALA A 13 0.09 19.75 -9.17
C ALA A 13 -0.05 18.38 -8.49
N PHE A 14 0.79 17.42 -8.89
CA PHE A 14 1.00 16.23 -8.09
C PHE A 14 1.81 16.62 -6.86
N TRP A 15 1.12 16.82 -5.75
CA TRP A 15 1.75 16.79 -4.44
C TRP A 15 2.03 15.32 -4.14
N VAL A 16 3.25 14.86 -4.42
CA VAL A 16 3.75 13.58 -3.91
C VAL A 16 4.18 13.83 -2.48
N LEU A 17 3.27 13.58 -1.55
CA LEU A 17 3.54 13.66 -0.11
C LEU A 17 3.04 12.37 0.55
N ALA A 18 3.70 12.05 1.67
CA ALA A 18 3.71 10.85 2.50
C ALA A 18 2.36 10.20 2.86
N ALA A 19 2.34 9.17 3.71
CA ALA A 19 1.16 8.35 3.98
C ALA A 19 0.91 8.14 5.43
N ASN A 20 -0.28 7.57 5.62
CA ASN A 20 -1.26 7.69 6.65
C ASN A 20 -1.85 6.28 6.81
N ALA A 21 -2.11 5.89 8.05
CA ALA A 21 -2.37 4.55 8.52
C ALA A 21 -3.81 4.40 9.02
N GLY A 22 -4.37 3.22 8.87
CA GLY A 22 -5.70 2.81 9.31
C GLY A 22 -5.91 2.78 10.81
N VAL A 23 -6.61 1.74 11.25
CA VAL A 23 -7.17 1.62 12.60
C VAL A 23 -6.68 0.31 13.20
N PHE A 24 -6.59 0.23 14.53
CA PHE A 24 -6.27 -1.02 15.22
C PHE A 24 -7.52 -1.75 15.70
N GLU A 25 -7.43 -3.08 15.76
CA GLU A 25 -8.38 -3.90 16.50
C GLU A 25 -8.50 -3.41 17.94
N PHE A 26 -9.70 -3.60 18.49
CA PHE A 26 -10.10 -3.11 19.82
C PHE A 26 -10.14 -1.59 19.99
N ALA A 27 -9.67 -0.75 19.05
CA ALA A 27 -9.80 0.70 19.15
C ALA A 27 -11.28 1.12 18.98
N ASP A 28 -11.91 1.53 20.08
CA ASP A 28 -13.32 1.87 20.14
C ASP A 28 -13.68 2.70 21.40
N GLU A 29 -14.97 2.97 21.60
CA GLU A 29 -15.49 3.70 22.78
C GLU A 29 -15.28 2.93 24.10
N SER A 30 -15.11 1.61 24.05
CA SER A 30 -15.04 0.73 25.22
C SER A 30 -13.61 0.55 25.74
N ASN A 31 -12.64 0.40 24.83
CA ASN A 31 -11.25 0.13 25.17
C ASN A 31 -10.37 1.40 25.08
N GLY A 32 -10.81 2.41 24.34
CA GLY A 32 -10.06 3.64 24.11
C GLY A 32 -9.80 3.89 22.63
N ILE A 33 -9.80 5.17 22.26
CA ILE A 33 -9.62 5.62 20.87
C ILE A 33 -8.18 5.48 20.38
N ASP A 34 -7.22 5.50 21.31
CA ASP A 34 -5.78 5.49 21.06
C ASP A 34 -5.14 4.11 21.24
N VAL A 35 -5.97 3.06 21.26
CA VAL A 35 -5.51 1.69 21.40
C VAL A 35 -4.67 1.26 20.20
N ILE A 36 -3.54 0.63 20.48
CA ILE A 36 -2.70 -0.06 19.50
C ILE A 36 -2.75 -1.55 19.82
N ALA A 37 -3.16 -2.37 18.85
CA ALA A 37 -3.17 -3.81 18.97
C ALA A 37 -1.88 -4.40 18.40
N HIS A 38 -1.31 -5.36 19.12
CA HIS A 38 -0.10 -6.07 18.75
C HIS A 38 -0.39 -7.55 18.47
N PRO A 39 0.41 -8.19 17.59
CA PRO A 39 0.26 -9.60 17.29
C PRO A 39 0.51 -10.51 18.51
N PRO A 40 0.09 -11.79 18.43
CA PRO A 40 0.44 -12.80 19.43
C PRO A 40 1.93 -12.84 19.75
N GLY A 41 2.25 -12.97 21.05
CA GLY A 41 3.61 -13.10 21.55
C GLY A 41 4.34 -11.79 21.87
N TYR A 42 3.85 -10.62 21.41
CA TYR A 42 4.47 -9.35 21.78
C TYR A 42 4.37 -9.12 23.29
N ASN A 43 5.47 -8.68 23.91
CA ASN A 43 5.58 -8.54 25.36
C ASN A 43 6.18 -7.19 25.80
N GLY A 44 6.27 -6.23 24.87
CA GLY A 44 6.94 -4.94 25.09
C GLY A 44 8.45 -4.94 24.83
N GLN A 45 9.00 -6.03 24.29
CA GLN A 45 10.40 -6.09 23.85
C GLN A 45 10.50 -6.13 22.33
N GLY A 46 11.53 -5.47 21.81
CA GLY A 46 11.81 -5.44 20.39
C GLY A 46 12.48 -6.71 19.85
N GLY A 47 12.69 -6.73 18.54
CA GLY A 47 13.33 -7.82 17.80
C GLY A 47 12.37 -8.58 16.87
N GLU A 48 12.75 -9.78 16.47
CA GLU A 48 11.90 -10.63 15.63
C GLU A 48 10.75 -11.23 16.46
N LEU A 49 9.52 -11.02 16.01
CA LEU A 49 8.30 -11.59 16.61
C LEU A 49 7.71 -12.65 15.68
N VAL A 50 7.98 -13.92 15.97
CA VAL A 50 7.41 -15.02 15.18
C VAL A 50 5.95 -15.27 15.57
N VAL A 51 5.06 -15.25 14.59
CA VAL A 51 3.64 -15.60 14.75
C VAL A 51 3.33 -16.78 13.82
N THR A 52 2.94 -17.90 14.39
CA THR A 52 2.66 -19.12 13.64
C THR A 52 1.26 -19.11 13.04
N VAL A 53 1.15 -19.55 11.79
CA VAL A 53 -0.11 -19.66 11.05
C VAL A 53 -0.29 -21.09 10.58
N GLY A 54 -1.40 -21.71 10.96
CA GLY A 54 -1.76 -23.08 10.61
C GLY A 54 -3.12 -23.17 9.94
N ILE A 55 -3.36 -24.29 9.24
CA ILE A 55 -4.69 -24.64 8.72
C ILE A 55 -5.27 -25.75 9.59
N ALA A 56 -6.52 -25.59 10.04
CA ALA A 56 -7.25 -26.63 10.75
C ALA A 56 -7.28 -27.94 9.93
N PRO A 57 -6.73 -29.06 10.42
CA PRO A 57 -6.54 -30.28 9.60
C PRO A 57 -7.84 -30.90 9.08
N LEU A 58 -8.96 -30.64 9.76
CA LEU A 58 -10.28 -31.16 9.41
C LEU A 58 -11.16 -30.13 8.68
N SER A 59 -10.62 -28.95 8.38
CA SER A 59 -11.33 -27.90 7.65
C SER A 59 -11.76 -28.42 6.27
N PRO A 60 -12.99 -28.13 5.80
CA PRO A 60 -13.30 -28.10 4.38
C PRO A 60 -12.21 -27.36 3.59
N PHE A 61 -11.87 -27.86 2.41
CA PHE A 61 -10.89 -27.26 1.50
C PHE A 61 -9.47 -27.06 2.07
N ALA A 62 -9.10 -27.72 3.19
CA ALA A 62 -7.81 -27.55 3.85
C ALA A 62 -6.61 -27.57 2.87
N VAL A 63 -6.58 -28.56 1.97
CA VAL A 63 -5.52 -28.70 0.97
C VAL A 63 -5.55 -27.56 -0.05
N ASP A 64 -6.72 -27.11 -0.49
CA ASP A 64 -6.87 -26.04 -1.47
C ASP A 64 -6.47 -24.67 -0.89
N MET A 65 -6.63 -24.47 0.42
CA MET A 65 -6.25 -23.23 1.12
C MET A 65 -4.74 -23.00 1.18
N GLU A 66 -3.92 -24.06 1.20
CA GLU A 66 -2.50 -23.99 1.56
C GLU A 66 -1.72 -22.92 0.78
N VAL A 67 -1.87 -22.90 -0.54
CA VAL A 67 -1.14 -21.97 -1.40
C VAL A 67 -1.53 -20.52 -1.11
N SER A 68 -2.82 -20.25 -1.03
CA SER A 68 -3.34 -18.91 -0.74
C SER A 68 -2.94 -18.41 0.66
N VAL A 69 -2.96 -19.27 1.69
CA VAL A 69 -2.50 -18.92 3.03
C VAL A 69 -1.01 -18.56 3.03
N ARG A 70 -0.18 -19.35 2.34
CA ARG A 70 1.26 -19.09 2.23
C ARG A 70 1.55 -17.80 1.46
N ASN A 71 0.80 -17.52 0.41
CA ASN A 71 0.92 -16.27 -0.34
C ASN A 71 0.55 -15.06 0.52
N ALA A 72 -0.55 -15.13 1.27
CA ALA A 72 -0.96 -14.05 2.15
C ALA A 72 0.04 -13.78 3.29
N ILE A 73 0.62 -14.85 3.86
CA ILE A 73 1.76 -14.77 4.80
C ILE A 73 2.95 -14.05 4.16
N ASN A 74 3.32 -14.43 2.93
CA ASN A 74 4.43 -13.81 2.22
C ASN A 74 4.16 -12.31 1.99
N THR A 75 2.94 -11.92 1.61
CA THR A 75 2.56 -10.52 1.42
C THR A 75 2.73 -9.70 2.69
N TRP A 76 2.24 -10.18 3.84
CA TRP A 76 2.42 -9.50 5.14
C TRP A 76 3.88 -9.45 5.60
N ASN A 77 4.66 -10.51 5.36
CA ASN A 77 6.08 -10.52 5.71
C ASN A 77 6.91 -9.55 4.85
N GLN A 78 6.54 -9.34 3.60
CA GLN A 78 7.27 -8.45 2.69
C GLN A 78 6.94 -6.98 2.91
N GLN A 79 5.71 -6.65 3.30
CA GLN A 79 5.25 -5.27 3.52
C GLN A 79 5.56 -4.34 2.33
N VAL A 80 5.34 -4.83 1.11
CA VAL A 80 5.56 -4.04 -0.12
C VAL A 80 4.30 -3.23 -0.42
N PRO A 81 4.38 -1.88 -0.42
CA PRO A 81 3.24 -1.08 -0.86
C PRO A 81 3.12 -1.18 -2.38
N THR A 82 1.89 -1.35 -2.85
CA THR A 82 1.55 -1.45 -4.27
C THR A 82 0.43 -0.45 -4.62
N LEU A 83 0.30 -0.13 -5.90
CA LEU A 83 -0.84 0.57 -6.47
C LEU A 83 -1.49 -0.31 -7.56
N GLY A 84 -2.79 -0.13 -7.79
CA GLY A 84 -3.53 -0.97 -8.74
C GLY A 84 -3.78 -2.38 -8.22
N ASN A 85 -3.94 -2.51 -6.89
CA ASN A 85 -4.13 -3.79 -6.23
C ASN A 85 -5.57 -4.32 -6.35
N VAL A 86 -6.55 -3.50 -6.76
CA VAL A 86 -7.91 -3.93 -7.08
C VAL A 86 -7.98 -4.40 -8.53
N ARG A 87 -8.26 -5.69 -8.77
CA ARG A 87 -8.28 -6.27 -10.12
C ARG A 87 -9.52 -7.12 -10.37
N PHE A 88 -10.20 -6.82 -11.47
CA PHE A 88 -11.32 -7.61 -12.01
C PHE A 88 -10.90 -8.29 -13.32
N ASP A 89 -10.23 -9.43 -13.20
CA ASP A 89 -9.79 -10.24 -14.35
C ASP A 89 -10.30 -11.67 -14.23
N GLU A 90 -11.12 -12.12 -15.19
CA GLU A 90 -11.68 -13.47 -15.24
C GLU A 90 -10.63 -14.57 -15.35
N ALA A 91 -9.43 -14.23 -15.86
CA ALA A 91 -8.30 -15.15 -15.88
C ALA A 91 -7.65 -15.31 -14.49
N MET A 92 -7.80 -14.30 -13.62
CA MET A 92 -7.29 -14.33 -12.24
C MET A 92 -8.33 -14.92 -11.28
N VAL A 93 -9.55 -14.40 -11.30
CA VAL A 93 -10.66 -14.80 -10.42
C VAL A 93 -11.97 -14.75 -11.22
N PRO A 94 -12.68 -15.87 -11.38
CA PRO A 94 -13.97 -15.86 -12.08
C PRO A 94 -14.98 -14.92 -11.42
N ARG A 95 -15.76 -14.17 -12.21
CA ARG A 95 -16.69 -13.11 -11.71
C ARG A 95 -17.69 -13.54 -10.63
N HIS A 96 -18.01 -14.82 -10.57
CA HIS A 96 -19.00 -15.39 -9.66
C HIS A 96 -18.39 -16.04 -8.41
N MET A 97 -17.08 -15.93 -8.24
CA MET A 97 -16.33 -16.52 -7.14
C MET A 97 -15.64 -15.42 -6.32
N PHE A 98 -15.46 -15.65 -5.03
CA PHE A 98 -14.66 -14.81 -4.16
C PHE A 98 -13.23 -15.34 -4.10
N ASP A 99 -12.26 -14.44 -4.19
CA ASP A 99 -10.84 -14.82 -4.09
C ASP A 99 -10.47 -15.13 -2.65
N PHE A 100 -10.25 -16.40 -2.33
CA PHE A 100 -9.90 -16.83 -0.99
C PHE A 100 -8.59 -16.19 -0.51
N GLU A 101 -7.59 -16.04 -1.39
CA GLU A 101 -6.31 -15.41 -1.05
C GLU A 101 -6.47 -13.96 -0.58
N SER A 102 -7.28 -13.17 -1.29
CA SER A 102 -7.56 -11.79 -0.89
C SER A 102 -8.30 -11.70 0.45
N VAL A 103 -9.24 -12.62 0.71
CA VAL A 103 -9.98 -12.62 1.98
C VAL A 103 -9.09 -13.11 3.13
N VAL A 104 -8.30 -14.17 2.96
CA VAL A 104 -7.39 -14.60 4.03
C VAL A 104 -6.29 -13.58 4.31
N LEU A 105 -5.85 -12.82 3.31
CA LEU A 105 -4.93 -11.70 3.51
C LEU A 105 -5.56 -10.62 4.41
N HIS A 106 -6.82 -10.27 4.19
CA HIS A 106 -7.59 -9.35 5.04
C HIS A 106 -7.74 -9.87 6.47
N GLU A 107 -8.19 -11.12 6.63
CA GLU A 107 -8.40 -11.70 7.95
C GLU A 107 -7.09 -11.92 8.72
N LEU A 108 -5.96 -12.15 8.03
CA LEU A 108 -4.64 -12.15 8.65
C LEU A 108 -4.30 -10.77 9.23
N GLY A 109 -4.66 -9.69 8.54
CA GLY A 109 -4.49 -8.32 9.03
C GLY A 109 -5.18 -8.09 10.38
N HIS A 110 -6.44 -8.54 10.52
CA HIS A 110 -7.16 -8.55 11.80
C HIS A 110 -6.42 -9.35 12.88
N CYS A 111 -5.97 -10.55 12.53
CA CYS A 111 -5.30 -11.45 13.47
C CYS A 111 -3.91 -10.96 13.92
N ILE A 112 -3.33 -9.97 13.24
CA ILE A 112 -2.09 -9.27 13.64
C ILE A 112 -2.33 -7.86 14.19
N GLY A 113 -3.59 -7.44 14.34
CA GLY A 113 -3.97 -6.24 15.08
C GLY A 113 -4.60 -5.11 14.28
N LEU A 114 -4.76 -5.23 12.96
CA LEU A 114 -5.32 -4.15 12.14
C LEU A 114 -6.85 -4.24 12.11
N GLY A 115 -7.53 -3.11 12.27
CA GLY A 115 -8.97 -2.97 12.06
C GLY A 115 -9.29 -2.41 10.68
N HIS A 116 -10.58 -2.43 10.32
CA HIS A 116 -11.07 -1.72 9.13
C HIS A 116 -10.77 -0.22 9.24
N PRO A 117 -10.21 0.42 8.19
CA PRO A 117 -10.01 1.87 8.13
C PRO A 117 -11.31 2.62 7.81
N ASN A 118 -12.36 1.92 7.36
CA ASN A 118 -13.71 2.45 7.20
C ASN A 118 -14.65 2.02 8.34
N LEU A 119 -15.82 2.65 8.43
CA LEU A 119 -16.87 2.32 9.41
C LEU A 119 -17.44 0.90 9.27
N ALA A 120 -17.37 0.33 8.06
CA ALA A 120 -17.68 -1.05 7.77
C ALA A 120 -19.08 -1.49 8.25
N SER A 121 -19.39 -2.79 8.18
CA SER A 121 -20.70 -3.34 8.56
C SER A 121 -20.98 -3.27 10.05
N GLU A 122 -19.94 -3.25 10.88
CA GLU A 122 -20.02 -3.19 12.34
C GLU A 122 -20.56 -1.87 12.87
N SER A 123 -20.46 -0.77 12.11
CA SER A 123 -21.14 0.49 12.41
C SER A 123 -22.67 0.38 12.41
N GLY A 124 -23.23 -0.65 11.76
CA GLY A 124 -24.67 -0.79 11.52
C GLY A 124 -25.21 0.13 10.42
N LEU A 125 -24.34 0.86 9.71
CA LEU A 125 -24.71 1.71 8.58
C LEU A 125 -24.99 0.89 7.32
N GLY A 126 -25.82 1.46 6.43
CA GLY A 126 -26.18 0.84 5.16
C GLY A 126 -25.53 1.55 3.97
N GLY A 127 -25.41 0.86 2.84
CA GLY A 127 -24.89 1.43 1.60
C GLY A 127 -23.46 1.96 1.74
N ASP A 128 -23.19 3.05 1.03
CA ASP A 128 -21.86 3.68 0.96
C ASP A 128 -21.43 4.34 2.27
N ASP A 129 -22.35 4.61 3.20
CA ASP A 129 -22.02 5.27 4.48
C ASP A 129 -21.03 4.44 5.32
N LYS A 130 -20.91 3.14 5.03
CA LYS A 130 -19.90 2.26 5.62
C LYS A 130 -18.47 2.59 5.17
N ASN A 131 -18.28 3.32 4.08
CA ASN A 131 -16.97 3.60 3.50
C ASN A 131 -16.29 4.83 4.12
N PHE A 132 -17.02 5.64 4.91
CA PHE A 132 -16.42 6.76 5.64
C PHE A 132 -15.32 6.25 6.57
N THR A 133 -14.24 7.01 6.67
CA THR A 133 -13.13 6.71 7.57
C THR A 133 -13.64 6.45 8.99
N ARG A 134 -13.08 5.43 9.63
CA ARG A 134 -13.56 4.92 10.91
C ARG A 134 -13.48 5.98 12.00
N THR A 135 -14.49 5.96 12.84
CA THR A 135 -14.69 6.91 13.94
C THR A 135 -15.61 6.27 14.98
N THR A 136 -15.57 6.76 16.21
CA THR A 136 -16.65 6.52 17.17
C THR A 136 -17.73 7.58 17.00
N ARG A 137 -18.88 7.38 17.65
CA ARG A 137 -19.91 8.42 17.69
C ARG A 137 -19.49 9.53 18.64
N GLY A 138 -19.90 10.75 18.31
CA GLY A 138 -19.70 11.91 19.16
C GLY A 138 -20.63 11.98 20.38
N ASN A 139 -20.64 13.13 21.04
CA ASN A 139 -21.52 13.41 22.18
C ASN A 139 -23.01 13.31 21.83
N ASN A 140 -23.36 13.51 20.56
CA ASN A 140 -24.72 13.38 20.05
C ASN A 140 -25.16 11.90 19.84
N ASN A 141 -24.26 10.94 20.02
CA ASN A 141 -24.46 9.50 19.86
C ASN A 141 -25.06 9.09 18.50
N ARG A 142 -24.63 9.74 17.42
CA ARG A 142 -24.90 9.36 16.03
C ARG A 142 -23.64 9.56 15.20
N PHE A 143 -23.54 8.87 14.08
CA PHE A 143 -22.51 9.21 13.08
C PHE A 143 -22.94 10.46 12.32
N ASP A 144 -22.08 11.47 12.27
CA ASP A 144 -22.25 12.65 11.45
C ASP A 144 -21.45 12.43 10.15
N LEU A 145 -22.13 12.16 9.03
CA LEU A 145 -21.45 11.77 7.77
C LEU A 145 -21.75 12.76 6.64
N ASN A 146 -20.70 13.30 6.01
CA ASN A 146 -20.83 14.23 4.89
C ASN A 146 -19.60 14.16 3.96
N ARG A 147 -19.85 13.91 2.67
CA ARG A 147 -18.86 13.64 1.60
C ARG A 147 -18.05 14.85 1.12
N GLY A 148 -17.97 15.90 1.93
CA GLY A 148 -17.25 17.12 1.56
C GLY A 148 -17.74 17.80 0.26
N ALA A 149 -16.84 18.53 -0.39
CA ALA A 149 -17.08 19.24 -1.63
C ALA A 149 -16.69 18.41 -2.87
N ASP A 150 -15.73 17.50 -2.76
CA ASP A 150 -15.35 16.59 -3.84
C ASP A 150 -16.37 15.46 -4.08
N GLY A 151 -17.22 15.16 -3.09
CA GLY A 151 -18.25 14.14 -3.16
C GLY A 151 -17.73 12.70 -3.00
N VAL A 152 -16.46 12.53 -2.65
CA VAL A 152 -15.76 11.26 -2.51
C VAL A 152 -15.62 10.92 -1.02
N ILE A 153 -16.25 9.82 -0.62
CA ILE A 153 -16.17 9.34 0.76
C ILE A 153 -14.74 8.93 1.10
N GLY A 154 -14.29 9.24 2.31
CA GLY A 154 -12.97 8.88 2.81
C GLY A 154 -11.88 9.83 2.36
N SER A 155 -12.24 10.98 1.77
CA SER A 155 -11.31 12.03 1.39
C SER A 155 -11.02 12.99 2.56
N GLY A 156 -10.05 13.90 2.37
CA GLY A 156 -9.65 14.85 3.40
C GLY A 156 -10.64 16.00 3.65
N ASP A 157 -11.64 16.22 2.79
CA ASP A 157 -12.61 17.33 2.92
C ASP A 157 -13.98 16.91 3.46
N ASP A 158 -14.14 15.62 3.76
CA ASP A 158 -15.26 15.04 4.49
C ASP A 158 -15.50 15.76 5.83
N ARG A 159 -16.70 15.60 6.40
CA ARG A 159 -17.04 16.19 7.70
C ARG A 159 -17.68 15.17 8.62
N ARG A 160 -17.22 15.18 9.88
CA ARG A 160 -17.67 14.27 10.93
C ARG A 160 -18.32 14.85 12.18
N GLY A 161 -18.71 16.12 12.15
CA GLY A 161 -19.40 16.73 13.29
C GLY A 161 -18.59 16.61 14.59
N ASP A 162 -19.15 15.95 15.60
CA ASP A 162 -18.49 15.68 16.89
C ASP A 162 -17.99 14.23 17.05
N ASP A 163 -18.00 13.42 15.99
CA ASP A 163 -17.45 12.06 16.00
C ASP A 163 -15.93 12.04 16.25
N VAL A 164 -15.46 11.02 16.97
CA VAL A 164 -14.05 10.94 17.43
C VAL A 164 -13.24 9.99 16.55
N ASN A 165 -12.18 10.55 15.96
CA ASN A 165 -11.32 9.82 15.02
C ASN A 165 -10.62 8.61 15.65
N LEU A 166 -10.61 7.51 14.89
CA LEU A 166 -9.86 6.30 15.22
C LEU A 166 -8.70 6.02 14.24
N HIS A 167 -8.67 6.72 13.09
CA HIS A 167 -7.74 6.47 12.00
C HIS A 167 -6.42 7.23 12.20
N TRP A 168 -5.28 6.55 12.11
CA TRP A 168 -3.95 7.11 12.31
C TRP A 168 -3.40 7.80 11.07
N PHE A 169 -3.57 9.09 10.89
CA PHE A 169 -3.14 9.76 9.67
C PHE A 169 -1.74 10.40 9.79
N ASN A 170 -0.94 10.28 8.74
CA ASN A 170 0.04 11.25 8.24
C ASN A 170 -0.23 12.72 8.44
N LYS A 171 0.53 13.34 9.33
CA LYS A 171 0.44 14.77 9.63
C LYS A 171 0.83 15.66 8.44
N GLU A 172 1.66 15.18 7.52
CA GLU A 172 2.17 15.99 6.41
C GLU A 172 1.18 16.09 5.24
N SER A 173 0.58 14.97 4.85
CA SER A 173 -0.11 14.87 3.54
C SER A 173 -1.59 14.52 3.62
N ASN A 174 -2.02 13.80 4.66
CA ASN A 174 -3.30 13.10 4.65
C ASN A 174 -3.50 12.04 3.55
N ASN A 175 -2.45 11.43 2.97
CA ASN A 175 -2.58 10.60 1.77
C ASN A 175 -2.27 9.10 2.03
N PRO A 176 -3.25 8.20 2.11
CA PRO A 176 -3.07 6.82 2.55
C PRO A 176 -2.40 5.88 1.51
N PHE A 177 -1.83 6.42 0.42
CA PHE A 177 -1.23 5.64 -0.69
C PHE A 177 0.31 5.78 -0.85
N VAL A 178 1.02 6.51 0.02
CA VAL A 178 2.48 6.87 -0.12
C VAL A 178 3.34 6.76 1.17
N LEU A 179 4.07 5.70 1.51
CA LEU A 179 4.78 5.65 2.82
C LEU A 179 5.84 6.77 3.08
N PRO A 180 5.89 7.41 4.27
CA PRO A 180 7.01 8.26 4.71
C PRO A 180 8.25 7.44 5.07
N GLU A 181 9.37 8.14 5.30
CA GLU A 181 10.61 7.52 5.79
C GLU A 181 10.47 6.97 7.22
N ILE A 182 9.93 7.79 8.13
CA ILE A 182 9.68 7.41 9.52
C ILE A 182 8.19 7.12 9.68
N ILE A 183 7.85 5.96 10.24
CA ILE A 183 6.46 5.55 10.49
C ILE A 183 6.29 5.28 11.98
N ASP A 184 5.92 6.33 12.72
CA ASP A 184 5.70 6.29 14.15
C ASP A 184 4.82 7.48 14.59
N ARG A 185 4.70 7.75 15.90
CA ARG A 185 3.88 8.85 16.44
C ARG A 185 4.44 10.25 16.18
N THR A 186 5.65 10.39 15.64
CA THR A 186 6.21 11.69 15.25
C THR A 186 5.69 12.14 13.90
N THR A 187 5.47 11.19 12.99
CA THR A 187 4.96 11.46 11.65
C THR A 187 3.45 11.25 11.57
N TYR A 188 2.87 10.29 12.31
CA TYR A 188 1.44 9.96 12.31
C TYR A 188 0.72 10.42 13.58
N SER A 189 -0.59 10.67 13.47
CA SER A 189 -1.45 11.12 14.57
C SER A 189 -2.89 10.65 14.37
N GLN A 190 -3.65 10.55 15.46
CA GLN A 190 -5.12 10.46 15.41
C GLN A 190 -5.80 11.81 15.70
N ASP A 191 -5.05 12.80 16.20
CA ASP A 191 -5.60 14.10 16.54
C ASP A 191 -5.81 14.93 15.28
N LEU A 192 -7.06 15.16 14.89
CA LEU A 192 -7.44 15.93 13.71
C LEU A 192 -6.85 17.36 13.67
N ALA A 193 -6.41 17.91 14.81
CA ALA A 193 -5.69 19.19 14.82
C ALA A 193 -4.32 19.12 14.10
N ASP A 194 -3.78 17.92 13.92
CA ASP A 194 -2.55 17.67 13.17
C ASP A 194 -2.78 17.49 11.66
N LEU A 195 -4.02 17.56 11.18
CA LEU A 195 -4.29 17.45 9.75
C LEU A 195 -3.63 18.59 8.97
N PRO A 196 -3.21 18.33 7.71
CA PRO A 196 -2.70 19.37 6.83
C PRO A 196 -3.72 20.52 6.65
N PRO A 197 -3.25 21.76 6.46
CA PRO A 197 -4.13 22.91 6.27
C PRO A 197 -5.15 22.68 5.15
N GLY A 198 -6.43 22.82 5.50
CA GLY A 198 -7.55 22.64 4.56
C GLY A 198 -8.20 21.25 4.62
N HIS A 199 -7.58 20.29 5.30
CA HIS A 199 -8.20 18.99 5.55
C HIS A 199 -8.99 19.03 6.86
N LEU A 200 -10.14 18.37 6.87
CA LEU A 200 -11.09 18.33 7.98
C LEU A 200 -11.35 16.89 8.45
N PHE A 201 -10.78 15.91 7.76
CA PHE A 201 -11.06 14.50 7.95
C PHE A 201 -9.81 13.67 7.65
N ALA A 202 -9.60 12.59 8.40
CA ALA A 202 -8.54 11.63 8.10
C ALA A 202 -8.93 10.81 6.86
N ALA A 203 -8.11 10.83 5.81
CA ALA A 203 -8.44 10.08 4.61
C ALA A 203 -8.10 8.60 4.78
N ASN A 204 -8.94 7.70 4.27
CA ASN A 204 -8.69 6.27 4.22
C ASN A 204 -8.34 5.80 2.81
N ALA A 205 -7.65 4.66 2.68
CA ALA A 205 -7.30 4.09 1.38
C ALA A 205 -8.50 3.39 0.72
N ASP A 206 -9.55 4.16 0.43
CA ASP A 206 -10.71 3.74 -0.36
C ASP A 206 -10.41 3.88 -1.87
N ARG A 207 -10.95 2.95 -2.67
CA ARG A 207 -10.78 2.96 -4.13
C ARG A 207 -11.33 4.22 -4.82
N GLY A 208 -12.37 4.85 -4.27
CA GLY A 208 -12.89 6.11 -4.76
C GLY A 208 -11.88 7.25 -4.57
N PHE A 209 -11.20 7.26 -3.42
CA PHE A 209 -10.17 8.25 -3.12
C PHE A 209 -8.91 8.03 -3.95
N SER A 210 -8.50 6.79 -4.20
CA SER A 210 -7.36 6.50 -5.10
C SER A 210 -7.57 7.10 -6.49
N LEU A 211 -8.78 6.95 -7.04
CA LEU A 211 -9.15 7.48 -8.36
C LEU A 211 -9.23 9.01 -8.36
N LEU A 212 -9.71 9.62 -7.28
CA LEU A 212 -9.70 11.09 -7.13
C LEU A 212 -8.28 11.66 -7.22
N LEU A 213 -7.30 10.97 -6.64
CA LEU A 213 -5.88 11.33 -6.70
C LEU A 213 -5.23 11.00 -8.05
N GLY A 214 -5.97 10.44 -9.00
CA GLY A 214 -5.46 10.04 -10.32
C GLY A 214 -4.57 8.79 -10.28
N LEU A 215 -4.65 7.99 -9.22
CA LEU A 215 -3.94 6.72 -9.10
C LEU A 215 -4.74 5.59 -9.75
N PRO A 216 -4.09 4.47 -10.15
CA PRO A 216 -4.80 3.23 -10.45
C PRO A 216 -5.73 2.83 -9.30
N GLU A 217 -6.83 2.12 -9.60
CA GLU A 217 -7.79 1.67 -8.59
C GLU A 217 -7.07 0.85 -7.50
N SER A 218 -6.97 1.44 -6.31
CA SER A 218 -6.18 0.91 -5.20
C SER A 218 -6.97 1.02 -3.92
N GLU A 219 -6.91 0.01 -3.07
CA GLU A 219 -7.68 -0.01 -1.83
C GLU A 219 -6.92 -0.76 -0.74
N ALA A 220 -6.99 -0.27 0.50
CA ALA A 220 -6.49 -1.01 1.65
C ALA A 220 -7.04 -2.42 1.65
N VAL A 221 -6.17 -3.40 1.85
CA VAL A 221 -6.63 -4.77 2.09
C VAL A 221 -7.54 -4.79 3.30
N MET A 222 -7.30 -3.94 4.29
CA MET A 222 -8.17 -3.80 5.45
C MET A 222 -9.48 -3.06 5.18
N GLN A 223 -9.69 -2.42 4.02
CA GLN A 223 -11.01 -1.86 3.68
C GLN A 223 -12.03 -3.00 3.55
N GLN A 224 -13.11 -2.94 4.33
CA GLN A 224 -14.16 -3.94 4.24
C GLN A 224 -14.94 -3.78 2.93
N GLY A 225 -15.20 -4.89 2.21
CA GLY A 225 -16.18 -4.92 1.13
C GLY A 225 -15.72 -5.55 -0.18
N ILE A 226 -14.89 -6.60 -0.14
CA ILE A 226 -14.47 -7.31 -1.36
C ILE A 226 -15.66 -7.81 -2.19
N PHE A 227 -15.54 -7.72 -3.52
CA PHE A 227 -16.56 -8.18 -4.46
C PHE A 227 -16.23 -9.55 -5.09
N SER A 228 -17.24 -10.26 -5.59
CA SER A 228 -17.00 -11.46 -6.40
C SER A 228 -16.29 -11.10 -7.71
N GLY A 229 -15.29 -11.89 -8.10
CA GLY A 229 -14.42 -11.62 -9.25
C GLY A 229 -13.30 -10.62 -8.97
N GLU A 230 -13.20 -10.09 -7.76
CA GLU A 230 -12.13 -9.19 -7.36
C GLU A 230 -10.94 -9.96 -6.79
N ALA A 231 -9.73 -9.62 -7.24
CA ALA A 231 -8.48 -9.94 -6.57
C ALA A 231 -7.89 -8.67 -5.96
N ARG A 232 -7.48 -8.77 -4.69
CA ARG A 232 -6.81 -7.75 -3.87
C ARG A 232 -5.74 -8.42 -2.99
N ARG A 233 -4.68 -8.89 -3.65
CA ARG A 233 -3.64 -9.79 -3.06
C ARG A 233 -2.36 -9.08 -2.59
N THR A 234 -2.30 -7.76 -2.72
CA THR A 234 -1.14 -6.94 -2.35
C THR A 234 -1.57 -5.76 -1.47
N LEU A 235 -0.67 -5.31 -0.61
CA LEU A 235 -0.93 -4.24 0.37
C LEU A 235 -0.79 -2.87 -0.30
N VAL A 236 -1.52 -1.88 0.21
CA VAL A 236 -1.24 -0.46 -0.05
C VAL A 236 -0.51 0.14 1.15
N ALA A 237 -0.13 1.42 1.05
CA ALA A 237 0.61 2.10 2.10
C ALA A 237 -0.15 2.14 3.45
N ASP A 238 -1.47 2.35 3.46
CA ASP A 238 -2.29 2.40 4.68
C ASP A 238 -2.17 1.11 5.53
N ASP A 239 -2.23 -0.08 4.89
CA ASP A 239 -2.08 -1.37 5.58
C ASP A 239 -0.72 -1.47 6.28
N ILE A 240 0.35 -1.14 5.56
CA ILE A 240 1.73 -1.24 6.03
C ILE A 240 2.03 -0.21 7.10
N ALA A 241 1.55 1.02 6.91
CA ALA A 241 1.75 2.10 7.85
C ALA A 241 1.13 1.78 9.21
N THR A 242 -0.09 1.24 9.22
CA THR A 242 -0.78 0.82 10.45
C THR A 242 0.01 -0.23 11.19
N LEU A 243 0.44 -1.28 10.48
CA LEU A 243 1.26 -2.33 11.08
C LEU A 243 2.56 -1.74 11.65
N ARG A 244 3.21 -0.83 10.92
CA ARG A 244 4.48 -0.22 11.35
C ARG A 244 4.36 0.72 12.55
N ILE A 245 3.22 1.39 12.73
CA ILE A 245 2.92 2.14 13.96
C ILE A 245 2.85 1.20 15.17
N ALA A 246 2.32 -0.02 15.01
CA ALA A 246 2.39 -1.01 16.09
C ALA A 246 3.80 -1.57 16.26
N MET A 247 4.57 -1.69 15.17
CA MET A 247 5.95 -2.18 15.20
C MET A 247 6.91 -1.23 15.91
N SER A 248 6.59 0.06 16.04
CA SER A 248 7.38 1.02 16.82
C SER A 248 7.22 0.90 18.34
N GLY A 249 6.66 -0.23 18.79
CA GLY A 249 6.63 -0.61 20.20
C GLY A 249 5.65 0.16 21.08
N LEU A 250 5.97 0.20 22.37
CA LEU A 250 5.19 0.85 23.43
C LEU A 250 5.44 2.35 23.53
N ASP A 251 6.65 2.81 23.22
CA ASP A 251 6.92 4.25 23.17
C ASP A 251 6.37 4.90 21.90
N GLY A 252 6.09 4.10 20.87
CA GLY A 252 5.53 4.51 19.60
C GLY A 252 6.50 5.36 18.79
N LEU A 253 7.80 5.16 18.98
CA LEU A 253 8.90 5.82 18.29
C LEU A 253 9.73 4.78 17.54
N GLN A 254 10.00 5.02 16.27
CA GLN A 254 10.85 4.14 15.48
C GLN A 254 12.32 4.25 15.91
N ASP A 255 13.07 3.17 15.71
CA ASP A 255 14.49 3.00 15.98
C ASP A 255 14.84 3.05 17.49
N THR A 256 13.95 2.47 18.31
CA THR A 256 14.07 2.32 19.76
C THR A 256 14.18 0.84 20.17
N ALA A 257 14.18 0.55 21.47
CA ALA A 257 14.53 -0.78 21.99
C ALA A 257 13.37 -1.79 21.94
N ASP A 258 12.15 -1.30 21.82
CA ASP A 258 10.89 -2.06 21.83
C ASP A 258 10.29 -2.25 20.43
N ASP A 259 10.99 -1.77 19.39
CA ASP A 259 10.69 -2.02 17.99
C ASP A 259 10.75 -3.50 17.63
N TYR A 260 9.73 -4.02 16.96
CA TYR A 260 9.72 -5.41 16.52
C TYR A 260 9.36 -5.57 15.04
N ALA A 261 9.81 -6.70 14.47
CA ALA A 261 9.46 -7.13 13.13
C ALA A 261 8.65 -8.43 13.21
N PRO A 262 7.34 -8.41 12.89
CA PRO A 262 6.54 -9.62 12.85
C PRO A 262 6.99 -10.51 11.69
N VAL A 263 7.14 -11.80 11.96
CA VAL A 263 7.44 -12.84 10.98
C VAL A 263 6.34 -13.90 11.07
N LEU A 264 5.42 -13.87 10.11
CA LEU A 264 4.39 -14.88 9.96
C LEU A 264 5.02 -16.17 9.42
N GLN A 265 4.82 -17.28 10.11
CA GLN A 265 5.39 -18.58 9.75
C GLN A 265 4.29 -19.61 9.51
N TYR A 266 4.21 -20.13 8.28
CA TYR A 266 3.33 -21.26 8.00
C TYR A 266 3.88 -22.53 8.65
N VAL A 267 3.08 -23.17 9.51
CA VAL A 267 3.45 -24.38 10.26
C VAL A 267 2.70 -25.65 9.83
N GLY A 268 1.94 -25.56 8.73
CA GLY A 268 1.22 -26.69 8.16
C GLY A 268 -0.19 -26.87 8.69
N PHE A 269 -0.70 -28.10 8.59
CA PHE A 269 -2.02 -28.49 9.08
C PHE A 269 -1.98 -28.74 10.60
N THR A 270 -2.46 -27.79 11.39
CA THR A 270 -2.43 -27.85 12.86
C THR A 270 -3.50 -26.96 13.49
N GLU A 271 -3.95 -27.32 14.70
CA GLU A 271 -4.80 -26.48 15.57
C GLU A 271 -3.96 -25.73 16.62
N ASP A 272 -2.66 -25.98 16.71
CA ASP A 272 -1.79 -25.47 17.78
C ASP A 272 -1.02 -24.19 17.36
N ALA A 273 -1.36 -23.58 16.23
CA ALA A 273 -0.75 -22.33 15.78
C ALA A 273 -1.35 -21.11 16.50
N ASP A 274 -0.61 -20.00 16.52
CA ASP A 274 -1.09 -18.72 17.08
C ASP A 274 -2.32 -18.20 16.31
N ILE A 275 -2.33 -18.42 15.00
CA ILE A 275 -3.44 -18.15 14.10
C ILE A 275 -3.84 -19.43 13.37
N VAL A 276 -5.09 -19.86 13.53
CA VAL A 276 -5.63 -21.04 12.83
C VAL A 276 -6.66 -20.62 11.78
N VAL A 277 -6.48 -21.10 10.55
CA VAL A 277 -7.37 -20.89 9.40
C VAL A 277 -8.31 -22.08 9.23
N ASP A 278 -9.62 -21.83 9.15
CA ASP A 278 -10.65 -22.88 9.13
C ASP A 278 -11.92 -22.45 8.37
N PHE A 279 -12.68 -23.42 7.88
CA PHE A 279 -14.02 -23.24 7.36
C PHE A 279 -15.05 -23.63 8.43
N ASP A 280 -15.86 -22.65 8.84
CA ASP A 280 -16.92 -22.81 9.85
C ASP A 280 -18.16 -22.03 9.40
N ASP A 281 -19.22 -22.74 9.03
CA ASP A 281 -20.46 -22.15 8.53
C ASP A 281 -21.27 -21.37 9.60
N THR A 282 -20.77 -21.27 10.84
CA THR A 282 -21.35 -20.39 11.86
C THR A 282 -21.05 -18.90 11.63
N ILE A 283 -20.06 -18.55 10.80
CA ILE A 283 -19.84 -17.15 10.38
C ILE A 283 -20.57 -16.82 9.08
N THR A 284 -20.83 -15.53 8.83
CA THR A 284 -21.66 -15.10 7.69
C THR A 284 -20.93 -15.07 6.36
N PHE A 285 -19.65 -14.71 6.32
CA PHE A 285 -18.81 -14.70 5.12
C PHE A 285 -17.38 -15.12 5.45
N SER A 286 -16.67 -14.26 6.20
CA SER A 286 -15.38 -14.52 6.83
C SER A 286 -15.25 -13.67 8.10
N ALA A 287 -14.39 -14.09 9.02
CA ALA A 287 -13.98 -13.29 10.18
C ALA A 287 -12.74 -13.87 10.86
N CYS A 288 -11.82 -13.00 11.29
CA CYS A 288 -10.81 -13.32 12.30
C CYS A 288 -11.40 -13.12 13.71
N ARG A 289 -11.55 -14.21 14.47
CA ARG A 289 -11.89 -14.15 15.89
C ARG A 289 -10.62 -14.04 16.73
N ILE A 290 -10.52 -12.96 17.48
CA ILE A 290 -9.40 -12.69 18.38
C ILE A 290 -9.88 -12.44 19.80
N THR A 291 -8.99 -12.67 20.75
CA THR A 291 -9.09 -12.12 22.10
C THR A 291 -7.82 -11.36 22.41
N GLY A 292 -7.92 -10.30 23.20
CA GLY A 292 -6.80 -9.46 23.55
C GLY A 292 -6.78 -9.12 25.02
N SER A 293 -5.61 -8.78 25.53
CA SER A 293 -5.45 -8.20 26.87
C SER A 293 -4.46 -7.06 26.85
N PHE A 294 -4.73 -6.02 27.64
CA PHE A 294 -3.79 -4.93 27.85
C PHE A 294 -2.47 -5.45 28.44
N LEU A 295 -1.34 -5.01 27.88
CA LEU A 295 0.00 -5.35 28.39
C LEU A 295 0.22 -4.85 29.81
N SER A 296 -0.30 -3.66 30.13
CA SER A 296 -0.35 -3.16 31.49
C SER A 296 -1.61 -2.32 31.72
N ARG A 297 -1.97 -2.11 32.99
CA ARG A 297 -3.18 -1.36 33.38
C ARG A 297 -3.15 0.14 33.03
N ARG A 298 -2.03 0.65 32.54
CA ARG A 298 -1.84 2.07 32.23
C ARG A 298 -1.55 2.34 30.76
N ASP A 299 -1.49 1.29 29.94
CA ASP A 299 -1.06 1.42 28.56
C ASP A 299 -2.27 1.25 27.64
N ASN A 300 -2.26 1.98 26.53
CA ASN A 300 -3.20 1.84 25.41
C ASN A 300 -2.75 0.72 24.45
N HIS A 301 -2.02 -0.28 24.95
CA HIS A 301 -1.46 -1.36 24.13
C HIS A 301 -2.11 -2.70 24.49
N ILE A 302 -2.75 -3.33 23.52
CA ILE A 302 -3.39 -4.65 23.66
C ILE A 302 -2.58 -5.69 22.87
N VAL A 303 -2.37 -6.86 23.47
CA VAL A 303 -1.77 -7.99 22.77
C VAL A 303 -2.83 -9.04 22.50
N ILE A 304 -2.96 -9.40 21.23
CA ILE A 304 -3.78 -10.53 20.79
C ILE A 304 -3.22 -11.81 21.40
N GLN A 305 -4.08 -12.66 21.97
CA GLN A 305 -3.65 -13.91 22.61
C GLN A 305 -3.59 -15.07 21.61
N ALA A 306 -4.55 -15.12 20.69
CA ALA A 306 -4.63 -16.06 19.59
C ALA A 306 -5.67 -15.55 18.58
N GLY A 307 -5.54 -15.98 17.32
CA GLY A 307 -6.48 -15.71 16.25
C GLY A 307 -7.08 -17.00 15.67
N ARG A 308 -8.34 -16.96 15.27
CA ARG A 308 -8.94 -17.99 14.43
C ARG A 308 -9.67 -17.35 13.27
N ILE A 309 -9.16 -17.56 12.06
CA ILE A 309 -9.77 -17.08 10.82
C ILE A 309 -10.79 -18.13 10.37
N LEU A 310 -12.03 -17.68 10.18
CA LEU A 310 -13.16 -18.53 9.83
C LEU A 310 -13.74 -18.11 8.49
N PHE A 311 -14.08 -19.08 7.64
CA PHE A 311 -14.72 -18.88 6.33
C PHE A 311 -16.03 -19.67 6.22
N ASN A 312 -17.01 -19.12 5.49
CA ASN A 312 -18.29 -19.80 5.24
C ASN A 312 -18.18 -20.62 3.95
N SER A 313 -18.40 -21.92 4.03
CA SER A 313 -18.27 -22.84 2.89
C SER A 313 -19.41 -22.71 1.86
N GLY A 314 -20.48 -21.99 2.20
CA GLY A 314 -21.62 -21.71 1.34
C GLY A 314 -21.37 -20.70 0.22
N PHE A 315 -20.20 -20.07 0.16
CA PHE A 315 -19.80 -19.19 -0.94
C PHE A 315 -18.97 -19.94 -1.98
N ALA A 316 -18.99 -19.44 -3.21
CA ALA A 316 -18.12 -19.95 -4.26
C ALA A 316 -16.72 -19.37 -4.11
N TRP A 317 -15.77 -20.18 -3.64
CA TRP A 317 -14.39 -19.76 -3.38
C TRP A 317 -13.46 -20.13 -4.52
N PHE A 318 -12.65 -19.17 -4.96
CA PHE A 318 -11.51 -19.39 -5.83
C PHE A 318 -10.25 -19.51 -4.97
N PHE A 319 -9.55 -20.63 -5.08
CA PHE A 319 -8.26 -20.85 -4.42
C PHE A 319 -7.15 -20.66 -5.45
N ASN A 320 -6.22 -19.75 -5.18
CA ASN A 320 -5.07 -19.53 -6.05
C ASN A 320 -4.18 -20.78 -6.03
N PRO A 321 -3.97 -21.48 -7.16
CA PRO A 321 -3.16 -22.70 -7.18
C PRO A 321 -1.67 -22.42 -7.31
N GLU A 322 -1.28 -21.17 -7.60
CA GLU A 322 0.11 -20.79 -7.84
C GLU A 322 0.71 -20.13 -6.60
N LEU A 323 1.82 -20.71 -6.12
CA LEU A 323 2.64 -20.05 -5.11
C LEU A 323 3.28 -18.81 -5.73
N THR A 324 3.01 -17.66 -5.13
CA THR A 324 3.73 -16.43 -5.44
C THR A 324 5.21 -16.70 -5.16
N PRO A 325 6.08 -16.62 -6.17
CA PRO A 325 7.50 -16.83 -5.94
C PRO A 325 7.98 -15.84 -4.87
N PHE A 326 8.92 -16.29 -4.03
CA PHE A 326 9.57 -15.37 -3.10
C PHE A 326 10.07 -14.15 -3.87
N ALA A 327 9.84 -12.98 -3.30
CA ALA A 327 10.31 -11.74 -3.90
C ALA A 327 11.80 -11.90 -4.23
N SER A 328 12.18 -11.44 -5.43
CA SER A 328 13.58 -11.45 -5.87
C SER A 328 14.48 -10.92 -4.76
N ASP A 329 15.62 -11.57 -4.53
CA ASP A 329 16.60 -11.09 -3.54
C ASP A 329 17.07 -9.66 -3.86
N GLN A 330 16.92 -9.20 -5.11
CA GLN A 330 17.34 -7.89 -5.58
C GLN A 330 16.20 -7.15 -6.29
N PRO A 331 16.11 -5.81 -6.19
CA PRO A 331 15.24 -5.00 -7.01
C PRO A 331 15.41 -5.26 -8.51
N ILE A 332 14.30 -5.35 -9.23
CA ILE A 332 14.25 -5.44 -10.69
C ILE A 332 13.72 -4.12 -11.22
N VAL A 333 14.61 -3.33 -11.78
CA VAL A 333 14.32 -2.06 -12.44
C VAL A 333 14.05 -2.32 -13.91
N SER A 334 13.07 -1.65 -14.50
CA SER A 334 12.75 -1.79 -15.93
C SER A 334 12.43 -0.45 -16.58
N ILE A 335 12.90 -0.27 -17.81
CA ILE A 335 12.56 0.86 -18.66
C ILE A 335 12.32 0.38 -20.10
N TRP A 336 11.31 0.96 -20.74
CA TRP A 336 10.96 0.66 -22.13
C TRP A 336 10.74 1.94 -22.93
N MET A 337 11.03 1.84 -24.22
CA MET A 337 10.65 2.81 -25.24
C MET A 337 9.62 2.17 -26.16
N ASN A 338 8.41 2.74 -26.25
CA ASN A 338 7.31 2.20 -27.07
C ASN A 338 7.08 0.68 -26.86
N ASN A 339 7.07 0.23 -25.60
CA ASN A 339 6.98 -1.18 -25.18
C ASN A 339 8.14 -2.08 -25.62
N GLN A 340 9.29 -1.51 -25.99
CA GLN A 340 10.51 -2.23 -26.36
C GLN A 340 11.63 -1.93 -25.35
N SER A 341 12.46 -2.94 -25.05
CA SER A 341 13.64 -2.81 -24.20
C SER A 341 14.91 -3.17 -24.99
N GLY A 342 16.07 -2.87 -24.42
CA GLY A 342 17.37 -3.18 -25.04
C GLY A 342 17.91 -2.04 -25.90
N SER A 343 18.70 -2.38 -26.91
CA SER A 343 19.45 -1.41 -27.73
C SER A 343 19.21 -1.60 -29.23
N GLY A 344 19.58 -0.59 -30.03
CA GLY A 344 19.51 -0.66 -31.49
C GLY A 344 18.10 -0.46 -32.06
N ILE A 345 17.20 0.16 -31.30
CA ILE A 345 15.86 0.49 -31.76
C ILE A 345 15.92 1.75 -32.61
N GLU A 346 15.36 1.73 -33.83
CA GLU A 346 15.21 2.93 -34.66
C GLU A 346 13.83 3.56 -34.46
N LEU A 347 13.80 4.88 -34.23
CA LEU A 347 12.57 5.65 -34.12
C LEU A 347 12.55 6.73 -35.21
N GLN A 348 11.54 6.70 -36.06
CA GLN A 348 11.33 7.75 -37.05
C GLN A 348 11.01 9.07 -36.34
N SER A 349 11.55 10.20 -36.83
CA SER A 349 11.33 11.51 -36.21
C SER A 349 9.86 11.89 -36.07
N VAL A 350 8.99 11.39 -36.97
CA VAL A 350 7.54 11.64 -36.92
C VAL A 350 6.78 10.73 -35.94
N ALA A 351 7.42 9.70 -35.40
CA ALA A 351 6.79 8.76 -34.49
C ALA A 351 6.63 9.36 -33.08
N LEU A 352 5.67 8.79 -32.35
CA LEU A 352 5.52 9.07 -30.93
C LEU A 352 6.64 8.35 -30.16
N LEU A 353 7.28 9.06 -29.23
CA LEU A 353 8.18 8.52 -28.24
C LEU A 353 7.43 8.44 -26.91
N SER A 354 7.22 7.23 -26.41
CA SER A 354 6.75 6.95 -25.06
C SER A 354 7.84 6.23 -24.28
N LEU A 355 8.16 6.75 -23.09
CA LEU A 355 9.06 6.13 -22.14
C LEU A 355 8.25 5.70 -20.91
N THR A 356 8.37 4.41 -20.58
CA THR A 356 7.70 3.82 -19.41
C THR A 356 8.71 3.15 -18.50
N VAL A 357 8.50 3.23 -17.19
CA VAL A 357 9.32 2.57 -16.17
C VAL A 357 8.48 1.65 -15.30
N ALA A 358 9.12 0.66 -14.68
CA ALA A 358 8.55 -0.15 -13.60
C ALA A 358 9.66 -0.58 -12.64
N LEU A 359 9.29 -0.88 -11.40
CA LEU A 359 10.20 -1.36 -10.36
C LEU A 359 9.50 -2.47 -9.58
N MET A 360 10.10 -3.65 -9.55
CA MET A 360 9.75 -4.68 -8.57
C MET A 360 10.82 -4.67 -7.48
N PRO A 361 10.52 -4.24 -6.24
CA PRO A 361 11.54 -3.99 -5.22
C PRO A 361 12.13 -5.26 -4.61
N GLY A 362 11.52 -6.42 -4.83
CA GLY A 362 12.00 -7.67 -4.26
C GLY A 362 11.92 -7.67 -2.72
N GLN A 363 12.87 -8.33 -2.06
CA GLN A 363 13.02 -8.31 -0.59
C GLN A 363 13.47 -6.95 -0.02
N HIS A 364 13.75 -5.98 -0.89
CA HIS A 364 14.17 -4.64 -0.49
C HIS A 364 13.00 -3.66 -0.41
N ALA A 365 11.77 -4.12 -0.62
CA ALA A 365 10.58 -3.31 -0.46
C ALA A 365 10.53 -2.56 0.87
N GLY A 366 10.10 -1.31 0.82
CA GLY A 366 10.03 -0.42 1.97
C GLY A 366 11.39 0.08 2.48
N ARG A 367 12.54 -0.42 1.99
CA ARG A 367 13.86 0.16 2.31
C ARG A 367 14.01 1.48 1.59
N GLN A 368 14.57 2.48 2.29
CA GLN A 368 14.86 3.77 1.70
C GLN A 368 15.84 3.65 0.53
N ALA A 369 15.58 4.38 -0.55
CA ALA A 369 16.37 4.42 -1.76
C ALA A 369 16.23 5.77 -2.48
N ASP A 370 17.21 6.09 -3.32
CA ASP A 370 17.12 7.21 -4.26
C ASP A 370 16.79 6.69 -5.66
N TYR A 371 15.88 7.39 -6.33
CA TYR A 371 15.40 7.07 -7.67
C TYR A 371 15.97 8.07 -8.67
N TRP A 372 16.36 7.57 -9.84
CA TRP A 372 17.04 8.36 -10.85
C TRP A 372 16.56 7.98 -12.25
N VAL A 373 16.31 8.99 -13.09
CA VAL A 373 16.17 8.75 -14.53
C VAL A 373 17.12 9.68 -15.28
N LYS A 374 18.09 9.08 -15.98
CA LYS A 374 19.09 9.77 -16.79
C LYS A 374 18.79 9.56 -18.27
N ALA A 375 18.83 10.62 -19.05
CA ALA A 375 18.79 10.59 -20.50
C ALA A 375 20.10 11.14 -21.07
N VAL A 376 20.89 10.25 -21.67
CA VAL A 376 22.06 10.63 -22.49
C VAL A 376 21.57 10.87 -23.91
N THR A 377 21.79 12.08 -24.42
CA THR A 377 21.29 12.53 -25.73
C THR A 377 22.43 13.06 -26.60
N PRO A 378 22.22 13.32 -27.91
CA PRO A 378 23.26 13.87 -28.79
C PRO A 378 23.80 15.25 -28.40
N PHE A 379 23.15 15.96 -27.47
CA PHE A 379 23.48 17.35 -27.10
C PHE A 379 23.64 17.54 -25.58
N GLY A 380 23.73 16.44 -24.84
CA GLY A 380 24.11 16.43 -23.43
C GLY A 380 23.25 15.51 -22.58
N ASP A 381 23.55 15.53 -21.28
CA ASP A 381 22.86 14.74 -20.28
C ASP A 381 21.66 15.51 -19.72
N TYR A 382 20.57 14.78 -19.57
CA TYR A 382 19.32 15.24 -19.01
C TYR A 382 18.92 14.32 -17.86
N TRP A 383 18.27 14.89 -16.85
CA TRP A 383 17.80 14.18 -15.68
C TRP A 383 16.33 14.49 -15.45
N LEU A 384 15.56 13.49 -15.08
CA LEU A 384 14.17 13.68 -14.67
C LEU A 384 14.17 14.24 -13.24
N ASN A 385 13.62 15.44 -13.06
CA ASN A 385 13.46 16.03 -11.74
C ASN A 385 12.17 15.55 -11.04
N GLU A 386 11.99 15.95 -9.79
CA GLU A 386 10.79 15.65 -8.98
C GLU A 386 9.46 16.15 -9.59
N GLN A 387 9.50 17.06 -10.57
CA GLN A 387 8.33 17.49 -11.35
C GLN A 387 8.07 16.65 -12.60
N LEU A 388 8.78 15.52 -12.77
CA LEU A 388 8.75 14.64 -13.94
C LEU A 388 9.10 15.38 -15.25
N GLN A 389 10.07 16.30 -15.18
CA GLN A 389 10.59 17.04 -16.31
C GLN A 389 12.06 16.72 -16.54
N PHE A 390 12.42 16.42 -17.80
CA PHE A 390 13.81 16.29 -18.19
C PHE A 390 14.48 17.66 -18.24
N VAL A 391 15.46 17.87 -17.35
CA VAL A 391 16.26 19.09 -17.26
C VAL A 391 17.72 18.79 -17.59
N ARG A 392 18.37 19.67 -18.36
CA ARG A 392 19.78 19.51 -18.71
C ARG A 392 20.65 19.73 -17.48
N SER A 393 21.51 18.77 -17.15
CA SER A 393 22.42 18.90 -16.01
C SER A 393 23.61 17.96 -16.15
N ASP A 394 24.80 18.50 -15.86
CA ASP A 394 26.04 17.71 -15.78
C ASP A 394 26.21 17.03 -14.41
N THR A 395 25.38 17.42 -13.42
CA THR A 395 25.30 16.77 -12.11
C THR A 395 24.02 15.95 -11.99
N PRO A 396 24.06 14.77 -11.33
CA PRO A 396 22.86 13.98 -11.06
C PRO A 396 21.76 14.80 -10.38
N ILE A 397 20.52 14.60 -10.83
CA ILE A 397 19.32 15.13 -10.18
C ILE A 397 18.45 13.93 -9.85
N ARG A 398 18.14 13.80 -8.56
CA ARG A 398 17.28 12.76 -8.02
C ARG A 398 15.83 13.05 -8.43
N VAL A 399 15.10 12.03 -8.88
CA VAL A 399 13.67 12.17 -9.19
C VAL A 399 12.84 12.05 -7.90
N TYR A 400 13.22 11.12 -7.03
CA TYR A 400 12.53 10.83 -5.78
C TYR A 400 13.49 10.18 -4.78
N GLY A 401 13.33 10.45 -3.49
CA GLY A 401 14.01 9.75 -2.41
C GLY A 401 12.96 9.23 -1.43
N GLY A 402 12.95 7.93 -1.18
CA GLY A 402 11.91 7.30 -0.38
C GLY A 402 11.97 5.77 -0.43
N PRO A 403 10.99 5.07 0.15
CA PRO A 403 10.99 3.62 0.17
C PRO A 403 10.92 3.01 -1.24
N LEU A 404 11.55 1.85 -1.41
CA LEU A 404 11.38 1.00 -2.59
C LEU A 404 9.94 0.48 -2.63
N ILE A 405 9.18 0.89 -3.65
CA ILE A 405 7.79 0.50 -3.87
C ILE A 405 7.67 -0.43 -5.08
N ASP A 406 6.61 -1.23 -5.15
CA ASP A 406 6.24 -1.90 -6.39
C ASP A 406 5.61 -0.86 -7.32
N LEU A 407 6.42 -0.35 -8.25
CA LEU A 407 6.01 0.67 -9.20
C LEU A 407 5.43 -0.05 -10.42
N PRO A 408 4.09 -0.01 -10.64
CA PRO A 408 3.51 -0.52 -11.87
C PRO A 408 4.04 0.26 -13.06
N VAL A 409 3.83 -0.28 -14.27
CA VAL A 409 4.25 0.39 -15.50
C VAL A 409 3.67 1.81 -15.55
N MET A 410 4.55 2.81 -15.49
CA MET A 410 4.23 4.23 -15.45
C MET A 410 4.88 4.94 -16.63
N THR A 411 4.11 5.76 -17.35
CA THR A 411 4.65 6.65 -18.39
C THR A 411 5.31 7.87 -17.75
N ILE A 412 6.61 8.07 -18.03
CA ILE A 412 7.40 9.20 -17.53
C ILE A 412 7.65 10.27 -18.59
N PHE A 413 7.43 9.94 -19.87
CA PHE A 413 7.55 10.87 -20.98
C PHE A 413 6.74 10.38 -22.17
N GLU A 414 5.97 11.27 -22.78
CA GLU A 414 5.26 11.00 -24.03
C GLU A 414 5.27 12.26 -24.90
N SER A 415 5.89 12.18 -26.08
CA SER A 415 5.95 13.29 -27.02
C SER A 415 6.29 12.83 -28.43
N ALA A 416 5.95 13.65 -29.42
CA ALA A 416 6.38 13.39 -30.79
C ALA A 416 7.89 13.63 -30.93
N ALA A 417 8.60 12.68 -31.56
CA ALA A 417 10.06 12.69 -31.66
C ALA A 417 10.61 13.83 -32.53
N PHE A 418 9.79 14.53 -33.33
CA PHE A 418 10.26 15.53 -34.28
C PHE A 418 10.82 16.79 -33.61
N ASN A 419 10.52 16.97 -32.32
CA ASN A 419 11.10 18.03 -31.49
C ASN A 419 12.45 17.64 -30.88
N LEU A 420 12.88 16.40 -31.07
CA LEU A 420 14.14 15.86 -30.56
C LEU A 420 15.17 15.77 -31.69
N PRO A 421 16.44 16.14 -31.45
CA PRO A 421 17.52 15.97 -32.43
C PRO A 421 17.68 14.52 -32.90
N VAL A 422 17.98 14.36 -34.19
CA VAL A 422 18.42 13.08 -34.76
C VAL A 422 19.71 12.63 -34.06
N GLY A 423 19.80 11.35 -33.74
CA GLY A 423 20.97 10.75 -33.11
C GLY A 423 20.61 9.72 -32.05
N ASP A 424 21.62 9.30 -31.30
CA ASP A 424 21.52 8.22 -30.31
C ASP A 424 21.08 8.75 -28.95
N TYR A 425 20.14 8.03 -28.35
CA TYR A 425 19.60 8.26 -27.03
C TYR A 425 19.84 7.00 -26.20
N THR A 426 20.20 7.20 -24.93
CA THR A 426 20.16 6.13 -23.93
C THR A 426 19.47 6.67 -22.69
N ILE A 427 18.38 6.01 -22.30
CA ILE A 427 17.62 6.36 -21.11
C ILE A 427 17.84 5.27 -20.09
N THR A 428 18.22 5.66 -18.89
CA THR A 428 18.51 4.78 -17.76
C THR A 428 17.56 5.12 -16.61
N PHE A 429 16.85 4.12 -16.09
CA PHE A 429 16.16 4.19 -14.82
C PHE A 429 16.99 3.42 -13.79
N ALA A 430 17.23 4.00 -12.62
CA ALA A 430 18.00 3.39 -11.56
C ALA A 430 17.42 3.68 -10.17
N VAL A 431 17.70 2.76 -9.24
CA VAL A 431 17.52 2.96 -7.81
C VAL A 431 18.78 2.53 -7.05
N ASP A 432 19.17 3.30 -6.03
CA ASP A 432 20.35 3.05 -5.20
C ASP A 432 20.14 3.49 -3.74
N ASP A 433 21.21 3.39 -2.93
CA ASP A 433 21.17 3.69 -1.50
C ASP A 433 20.76 5.17 -1.25
N PRO A 434 20.10 5.50 -0.12
CA PRO A 434 19.55 6.83 0.16
C PRO A 434 20.64 7.84 0.59
N ASP A 435 21.65 8.05 -0.24
CA ASP A 435 22.84 8.87 0.07
C ASP A 435 23.01 10.11 -0.82
N GLN A 436 22.05 10.35 -1.72
CA GLN A 436 22.01 11.41 -2.73
C GLN A 436 23.14 11.32 -3.75
N ARG A 437 23.71 10.14 -3.97
CA ARG A 437 24.75 9.89 -4.97
C ARG A 437 24.29 8.82 -5.93
N TYR A 438 24.16 9.24 -7.18
CA TYR A 438 23.91 8.32 -8.28
C TYR A 438 25.09 7.34 -8.48
N ASP A 439 24.88 6.07 -8.15
CA ASP A 439 25.87 5.00 -8.30
C ASP A 439 25.40 3.81 -9.14
N GLN A 440 24.12 3.80 -9.54
CA GLN A 440 23.51 2.77 -10.39
C GLN A 440 23.48 1.37 -9.77
N THR A 441 23.34 1.25 -8.45
CA THR A 441 23.26 -0.04 -7.75
C THR A 441 22.29 -1.01 -8.42
N TYR A 442 21.06 -0.57 -8.74
CA TYR A 442 20.12 -1.29 -9.59
C TYR A 442 19.70 -0.41 -10.76
N GLN A 443 19.80 -0.91 -11.99
CA GLN A 443 19.45 -0.10 -13.16
C GLN A 443 18.96 -0.92 -14.34
N SER A 444 18.22 -0.24 -15.22
CA SER A 444 17.84 -0.71 -16.54
C SER A 444 17.97 0.42 -17.55
N SER A 445 18.34 0.08 -18.78
CA SER A 445 18.53 1.07 -19.84
C SER A 445 17.88 0.64 -21.14
N VAL A 446 17.38 1.63 -21.89
CA VAL A 446 16.93 1.48 -23.27
C VAL A 446 17.70 2.45 -24.16
N SER A 447 18.21 1.96 -25.29
CA SER A 447 18.96 2.76 -26.25
C SER A 447 18.27 2.72 -27.62
N PHE A 448 18.08 3.90 -28.21
CA PHE A 448 17.43 4.06 -29.51
C PHE A 448 18.04 5.20 -30.30
N THR A 449 17.90 5.14 -31.62
CA THR A 449 18.37 6.17 -32.54
C THR A 449 17.17 6.85 -33.18
N ILE A 450 17.05 8.16 -33.01
CA ILE A 450 16.08 8.95 -33.77
C ILE A 450 16.67 9.16 -35.16
N VAL A 451 15.96 8.68 -36.17
CA VAL A 451 16.32 8.84 -37.59
C VAL A 451 15.37 9.83 -38.27
N PRO A 452 15.80 10.51 -39.36
CA PRO A 452 14.99 11.50 -40.07
C PRO A 452 13.59 11.02 -40.45
#